data_AF-A0A6G7GX36-F1
#
_entry.id   AF-A0A6G7GX36-F1
#
_cell.length_a   1.000
_cell.length_b   1.000
_cell.length_c   1.000
_cell.angle_alpha   90.00
_cell.angle_beta   90.00
_cell.angle_gamma   90.00
#
_symmetry.space_group_name_H-M   'P 1'
#
loop_
_entity.id
_entity.type
_entity.pdbx_description
1 polymer ?
#
loop_
_entity_poly.entity_id
_entity_poly.type
_entity_poly.pdbx_seq_one_letter_code
_entity_poly.pdbx_strand_id
1 'polypeptide(L)' 'MHRRYTSRVNFREGWRGRLSQGRFASSLIDKTHLYLAARYVELNPVRAKLVKKLQEYRWSSAPAHIAGRCIPDFL' A
#
# COMPACT_ATOMS: atom_id res chain seq x y z
N MET A 1 11.13 -7.91 -8.28
CA MET A 1 10.85 -6.47 -8.43
C MET A 1 11.51 -5.56 -7.38
N HIS A 2 11.57 -5.91 -6.08
CA HIS A 2 12.10 -5.02 -5.03
C HIS A 2 13.59 -4.60 -5.15
N ARG A 3 14.45 -5.42 -5.77
CA ARG A 3 15.89 -5.12 -5.92
C ARG A 3 16.16 -3.87 -6.75
N ARG A 4 15.43 -3.66 -7.86
CA ARG A 4 15.65 -2.51 -8.75
C ARG A 4 15.32 -1.19 -8.06
N TYR A 5 14.22 -1.14 -7.32
CA TYR A 5 13.86 0.04 -6.52
C TYR A 5 14.90 0.30 -5.44
N THR A 6 15.33 -0.75 -4.73
CA THR A 6 16.34 -0.64 -3.68
C THR A 6 17.68 -0.14 -4.20
N SER A 7 18.17 -0.69 -5.31
CA SER A 7 19.41 -0.23 -5.95
C SER A 7 19.31 1.22 -6.40
N ARG A 8 18.17 1.64 -6.96
CA ARG A 8 17.95 3.03 -7.40
C ARG A 8 17.99 4.01 -6.24
N VAL A 9 17.27 3.72 -5.15
CA VAL A 9 17.24 4.60 -3.96
C VAL A 9 18.61 4.61 -3.28
N ASN A 10 19.24 3.45 -3.09
CA ASN A 10 20.58 3.38 -2.49
C ASN A 10 21.62 4.18 -3.29
N PHE A 11 21.58 4.10 -4.63
CA PHE A 11 22.47 4.89 -5.48
C PHE A 11 22.19 6.39 -5.37
N ARG A 12 20.90 6.79 -5.35
CA ARG A 12 20.50 8.20 -5.25
C ARG A 12 20.87 8.82 -3.90
N GLU A 13 20.69 8.10 -2.81
CA GLU A 13 20.87 8.60 -1.44
C GLU A 13 22.27 8.28 -0.87
N GLY A 14 23.12 7.56 -1.60
CA GLY A 14 24.44 7.11 -1.13
C GLY A 14 24.39 6.03 -0.02
N TRP A 15 23.24 5.38 0.16
CA TRP A 15 23.05 4.39 1.23
C TRP A 15 23.59 3.00 0.86
N ARG A 16 23.94 2.23 1.88
CA ARG A 16 24.40 0.84 1.74
C ARG A 16 23.54 -0.10 2.59
N GLY A 17 23.23 -1.28 2.06
CA GLY A 17 22.45 -2.30 2.76
C GLY A 17 21.03 -2.48 2.23
N ARG A 18 20.19 -3.17 3.01
CA ARG A 18 18.80 -3.50 2.66
C ARG A 18 17.87 -2.37 3.10
N LEU A 19 17.10 -1.81 2.17
CA LEU A 19 16.01 -0.88 2.49
C LEU A 19 14.80 -1.58 3.11
N SER A 20 14.55 -2.84 2.73
CA SER A 20 13.42 -3.62 3.22
C SER A 20 13.86 -4.54 4.35
N GLN A 21 13.08 -4.57 5.43
CA GLN A 21 13.38 -5.35 6.65
C GLN A 21 13.30 -6.88 6.43
N GLY A 22 12.60 -7.35 5.39
CA GLY A 22 12.44 -8.78 5.12
C GLY A 22 11.78 -9.08 3.77
N ARG A 23 11.33 -10.33 3.60
CA ARG A 23 10.49 -10.74 2.46
C ARG A 23 9.05 -10.27 2.68
N PHE A 24 8.31 -10.09 1.59
CA PHE A 24 6.88 -9.82 1.66
C PHE A 24 6.15 -11.08 2.15
N ALA A 25 5.07 -10.89 2.91
CA ALA A 25 4.13 -11.95 3.23
C ALA A 25 3.10 -12.06 2.09
N SER A 26 2.75 -13.29 1.71
CA SER A 26 1.70 -13.57 0.72
C SER A 26 0.83 -14.71 1.22
N SER A 27 -0.48 -14.52 1.18
CA SER A 27 -1.47 -15.50 1.58
C SER A 27 -2.64 -15.48 0.60
N LEU A 28 -3.20 -16.65 0.31
CA LEU A 28 -4.42 -16.75 -0.49
C LEU A 28 -5.62 -16.31 0.37
N ILE A 29 -6.48 -15.48 -0.21
CA ILE A 29 -7.64 -14.91 0.47
C ILE A 29 -8.86 -15.15 -0.43
N ASP A 30 -9.94 -15.68 0.14
CA ASP A 30 -11.23 -15.82 -0.53
C ASP A 30 -11.91 -14.44 -0.74
N LYS A 31 -12.81 -14.35 -1.72
CA LYS A 31 -13.62 -13.16 -2.02
C LYS A 31 -14.32 -12.59 -0.78
N THR A 32 -14.80 -13.44 0.13
CA THR A 32 -15.44 -12.99 1.39
C THR A 32 -14.49 -12.18 2.28
N HIS A 33 -13.19 -12.49 2.24
CA HIS A 33 -12.16 -11.85 3.07
C HIS A 33 -11.44 -10.72 2.33
N LEU A 34 -11.59 -10.63 1.01
CA LEU A 34 -10.96 -9.59 0.19
C LEU A 34 -11.36 -8.19 0.63
N TYR A 35 -12.65 -7.93 0.84
CA TYR A 35 -13.13 -6.60 1.26
C TYR A 35 -12.66 -6.23 2.66
N LEU A 36 -12.54 -7.21 3.57
CA LEU A 36 -12.00 -6.98 4.90
C LEU A 36 -10.51 -6.62 4.85
N ALA A 37 -9.74 -7.33 4.02
CA ALA A 37 -8.32 -7.05 3.81
C ALA A 37 -8.11 -5.67 3.16
N ALA A 38 -8.89 -5.32 2.13
CA ALA A 38 -8.83 -4.02 1.50
C ALA A 38 -9.15 -2.89 2.50
N ARG A 39 -10.25 -3.02 3.25
CA ARG A 39 -10.64 -2.06 4.29
C ARG A 39 -9.56 -1.93 5.37
N TYR A 40 -8.90 -3.03 5.73
CA TYR A 40 -7.79 -3.00 6.69
C TYR A 40 -6.61 -2.16 6.19
N VAL A 41 -6.18 -2.39 4.94
CA VAL A 41 -5.06 -1.66 4.33
C VAL A 41 -5.34 -0.17 4.28
N GLU A 42 -6.56 0.21 3.87
CA GLU A 42 -6.96 1.61 3.75
C GLU A 42 -7.06 2.32 5.09
N LEU A 43 -7.48 1.62 6.15
CA LEU A 43 -7.57 2.18 7.51
C LEU A 43 -6.22 2.30 8.22
N ASN A 44 -5.18 1.64 7.70
CA ASN A 44 -3.87 1.61 8.35
C ASN A 44 -3.26 3.02 8.58
N PRO A 45 -3.30 3.97 7.63
CA PRO A 45 -2.82 5.34 7.86
C PRO A 45 -3.53 6.07 8.99
N VAL A 46 -4.83 5.85 9.17
CA VAL A 46 -5.61 6.43 10.28
C VAL A 46 -5.22 5.77 11.60
N ARG A 47 -5.09 4.43 11.62
CA ARG A 47 -4.66 3.67 12.81
C ARG A 47 -3.22 4.02 13.24
N ALA A 48 -2.35 4.25 12.26
CA ALA A 48 -0.98 4.71 12.46
C ALA A 48 -0.89 6.22 12.80
N LYS A 49 -2.04 6.92 12.90
CA LYS A 49 -2.14 8.36 13.22
C LYS A 49 -1.41 9.27 12.22
N LEU A 50 -1.22 8.83 10.97
CA LEU A 50 -0.61 9.63 9.91
C LEU A 50 -1.60 10.69 9.36
N VAL A 51 -2.89 10.37 9.36
CA VAL A 51 -3.98 11.25 8.89
C VAL A 51 -5.19 11.12 9.81
N LYS A 52 -6.08 12.12 9.81
CA LYS A 52 -7.33 12.07 10.61
C LYS A 52 -8.44 11.35 9.85
N LYS A 53 -8.45 11.47 8.51
CA LYS A 53 -9.45 10.83 7.65
C LYS A 53 -8.79 10.00 6.56
N LEU A 54 -9.45 8.91 6.17
CA LEU A 54 -8.99 8.00 5.10
C LEU A 54 -8.64 8.74 3.80
N GLN A 55 -9.48 9.72 3.44
CA GLN A 55 -9.43 10.48 2.19
C GLN A 55 -8.20 11.38 2.09
N GLU A 56 -7.58 11.72 3.22
CA GLU A 56 -6.41 12.60 3.28
C GLU A 56 -5.12 11.85 2.90
N TYR A 57 -5.13 10.50 2.91
CA TYR A 57 -3.96 9.70 2.60
C TYR A 57 -3.81 9.45 1.10
N ARG A 58 -3.05 10.33 0.44
CA ARG A 58 -2.81 10.32 -1.01
C ARG A 58 -2.20 9.01 -1.55
N TRP A 59 -1.47 8.27 -0.73
CA TRP A 59 -0.81 7.02 -1.13
C TRP A 59 -1.69 5.78 -0.92
N SER A 60 -3.02 5.94 -0.96
CA SER A 60 -3.99 4.84 -0.96
C SER A 60 -5.06 5.05 -2.03
N SER A 61 -5.74 3.97 -2.41
CA SER A 61 -6.91 4.01 -3.29
C SER A 61 -8.20 4.47 -2.59
N ALA A 62 -8.16 4.63 -1.26
CA ALA A 62 -9.31 5.03 -0.45
C ALA A 62 -10.04 6.28 -0.96
N PRO A 63 -9.35 7.37 -1.39
CA PRO A 63 -10.04 8.53 -1.93
C PRO A 63 -10.81 8.21 -3.23
N ALA A 64 -10.34 7.27 -4.05
CA ALA A 64 -11.03 6.84 -5.26
C ALA A 64 -12.27 6.00 -4.93
N HIS A 65 -12.15 5.03 -4.01
CA HIS A 65 -13.28 4.21 -3.55
C HIS A 65 -14.39 5.05 -2.91
N ILE A 66 -14.03 6.05 -2.10
CA ILE A 66 -14.99 6.95 -1.47
C ILE A 66 -15.68 7.86 -2.48
N ALA A 67 -14.95 8.34 -3.49
CA ALA A 67 -15.51 9.19 -4.53
C ALA A 67 -16.43 8.43 -5.52
N GLY A 68 -16.70 7.13 -5.29
CA GLY A 68 -17.45 6.30 -6.22
C GLY A 68 -16.77 6.13 -7.57
N ARG A 69 -15.46 6.44 -7.68
CA ARG A 69 -14.72 6.20 -8.90
C ARG A 69 -14.50 4.70 -9.02
N CYS A 70 -15.27 4.09 -9.91
CA CYS A 70 -14.98 2.76 -10.42
C CYS A 70 -13.52 2.78 -10.90
N ILE A 71 -12.66 2.04 -10.20
CA ILE A 71 -11.34 1.75 -10.73
C ILE A 71 -11.63 0.89 -11.96
N PRO A 72 -11.22 1.28 -13.18
CA PRO A 72 -11.49 0.47 -14.36
C PRO A 72 -11.04 -0.96 -14.07
N ASP A 73 -11.94 -1.90 -14.33
CA ASP A 73 -11.71 -3.32 -14.09
C ASP A 73 -10.35 -3.68 -14.68
N PHE A 74 -9.43 -4.11 -13.82
CA PHE A 74 -8.21 -4.76 -14.28
C PHE A 74 -8.60 -6.17 -14.74
N LEU A 75 -9.16 -6.25 -15.95
CA LEU A 75 -9.25 -7.44 -16.79
C LEU A 75 -8.54 -7.15 -18.13
#